data_AF-A0A1R4HCA1-F1
#
_entry.id   AF-A0A1R4HCA1-F1
#
_cell.length_a   1.000
_cell.length_b   1.000
_cell.length_c   1.000
_cell.angle_alpha   90.00
_cell.angle_beta   90.00
_cell.angle_gamma   90.00
#
_symmetry.space_group_name_H-M   'P 1'
#
loop_
_entity.id
_entity.type
_entity.pdbx_description
1 polymer ?
#
loop_
_entity_poly.entity_id
_entity_poly.type
_entity_poly.pdbx_seq_one_letter_code
_entity_poly.pdbx_strand_id
1 'polypeptide(L)'
;MKTLKQRAEFDDYELEEHYDFNEGIRGRFYNPRKIKTMLQLDDDVIFFLKKQAIEKHLSYQVLVNALLRDYMNKPHIDVNSQ
;
A
#
# COMPACT_ATOMS: atom_id res chain seq x y z
N MET A 1 -24.12 4.04 -32.88
CA MET A 1 -23.56 2.79 -33.45
C MET A 1 -22.40 3.18 -34.35
N LYS A 2 -21.21 2.59 -34.14
CA LYS A 2 -20.07 2.80 -35.06
C LYS A 2 -20.42 2.21 -36.43
N THR A 3 -19.98 2.85 -37.51
CA THR A 3 -20.29 2.41 -38.89
C THR A 3 -19.52 1.13 -39.23
N LEU A 4 -20.04 0.32 -40.17
CA LEU A 4 -19.41 -0.94 -40.60
C LEU A 4 -17.92 -0.78 -40.99
N LYS A 5 -17.56 0.36 -41.59
CA LYS A 5 -16.17 0.70 -41.96
C LYS A 5 -15.25 0.87 -40.75
N GLN A 6 -15.73 1.51 -39.68
CA GLN A 6 -14.97 1.72 -38.43
C GLN A 6 -14.76 0.43 -37.63
N ARG A 7 -15.47 -0.65 -37.99
CA ARG A 7 -15.33 -1.96 -37.34
C ARG A 7 -14.28 -2.81 -38.04
N ALA A 8 -14.25 -2.75 -39.37
CA ALA A 8 -13.27 -3.45 -40.21
C ALA A 8 -11.81 -2.99 -39.96
N GLU A 9 -11.60 -1.74 -39.53
CA GLU A 9 -10.26 -1.22 -39.18
C GLU A 9 -9.60 -1.93 -37.98
N PHE A 10 -10.36 -2.66 -37.16
CA PHE A 10 -9.84 -3.37 -35.98
C PHE A 10 -9.86 -4.91 -36.14
N ASP A 11 -10.23 -5.43 -37.31
CA ASP A 11 -10.28 -6.87 -37.55
C ASP A 11 -8.87 -7.46 -37.73
N ASP A 12 -7.90 -6.67 -38.21
CA ASP A 12 -6.49 -7.05 -38.38
C ASP A 12 -5.62 -6.62 -37.17
N TYR A 13 -6.06 -6.93 -35.95
CA TYR A 13 -5.26 -6.62 -34.75
C TYR A 13 -4.25 -7.73 -34.45
N GLU A 14 -2.97 -7.48 -34.70
CA GLU A 14 -1.87 -8.33 -34.26
C GLU A 14 -1.45 -7.97 -32.84
N LEU A 15 -1.39 -8.98 -31.96
CA LEU A 15 -0.94 -8.81 -30.58
C LEU A 15 0.59 -8.77 -30.57
N GLU A 16 1.17 -7.74 -29.98
CA GLU A 16 2.63 -7.62 -29.84
C GLU A 16 3.22 -8.76 -28.99
N GLU A 17 4.41 -9.27 -29.34
CA GLU A 17 5.09 -10.34 -28.60
C GLU A 17 5.49 -9.94 -27.17
N HIS A 18 5.65 -8.64 -26.92
CA HIS A 18 6.13 -8.10 -25.65
C HIS A 18 5.22 -6.99 -25.15
N TYR A 19 4.68 -7.20 -23.95
CA TYR A 19 3.82 -6.23 -23.28
C TYR A 19 4.65 -5.30 -22.40
N ASP A 20 4.60 -3.99 -22.65
CA ASP A 20 5.31 -3.01 -21.83
C ASP A 20 4.53 -2.68 -20.53
N PHE A 21 5.13 -3.03 -19.39
CA PHE A 21 4.60 -2.73 -18.05
C PHE A 21 5.25 -1.51 -17.39
N ASN A 22 6.07 -0.72 -18.11
CA ASN A 22 6.77 0.44 -17.57
C ASN A 22 5.82 1.50 -16.98
N GLU A 23 4.65 1.68 -17.59
CA GLU A 23 3.58 2.55 -17.07
C GLU A 23 2.60 1.81 -16.13
N GLY A 24 2.93 0.58 -15.76
CA GLY A 24 2.15 -0.27 -14.87
C GLY A 24 2.14 0.28 -13.45
N ILE A 25 1.09 1.01 -13.08
CA ILE A 25 0.87 1.46 -11.70
C ILE A 25 0.58 0.23 -10.82
N ARG A 26 1.61 -0.27 -10.11
CA ARG A 26 1.43 -1.26 -9.03
C ARG A 26 0.51 -0.66 -7.97
N GLY A 27 -0.60 -1.33 -7.68
CA GLY A 27 -1.47 -0.96 -6.56
C GLY A 27 -2.83 -0.34 -6.89
N ARG A 28 -3.25 -0.22 -8.17
CA ARG A 28 -4.65 0.17 -8.49
C ARG A 28 -5.70 -0.77 -7.88
N PHE A 29 -5.31 -2.00 -7.53
CA PHE A 29 -6.17 -3.00 -6.89
C PHE A 29 -5.85 -3.24 -5.40
N TYR A 30 -4.87 -2.54 -4.82
CA TYR A 30 -4.54 -2.71 -3.41
C TYR A 30 -5.49 -1.87 -2.55
N ASN A 31 -6.54 -2.51 -2.05
CA ASN A 31 -7.38 -1.92 -1.01
C ASN A 31 -6.86 -2.33 0.36
N PRO A 32 -6.28 -1.41 1.16
CA PRO A 32 -5.81 -1.73 2.50
C PRO A 32 -6.99 -2.15 3.38
N ARG A 33 -7.05 -3.44 3.72
CA ARG A 33 -8.04 -3.97 4.67
C ARG A 33 -7.43 -4.01 6.06
N LYS A 34 -8.17 -3.52 7.06
CA LYS A 34 -7.76 -3.64 8.46
C LYS A 34 -7.99 -5.08 8.91
N ILE A 35 -6.90 -5.81 9.17
CA ILE A 35 -6.94 -7.16 9.70
C ILE A 35 -6.69 -7.08 11.21
N LYS A 36 -7.40 -7.91 11.99
CA LYS A 36 -7.11 -8.07 13.42
C LYS A 36 -5.94 -9.03 13.57
N THR A 37 -4.89 -8.58 14.23
CA THR A 37 -3.70 -9.37 14.52
C THR A 37 -3.34 -9.20 15.99
N MET A 38 -2.88 -10.27 16.63
CA MET A 38 -2.35 -10.22 17.99
C MET A 38 -0.86 -9.89 17.92
N LEU A 39 -0.44 -8.83 18.61
CA LEU A 39 0.95 -8.41 18.74
C LEU A 39 1.24 -8.22 20.23
N GLN A 40 2.31 -8.83 20.71
CA GLN A 40 2.82 -8.60 22.06
C GLN A 40 3.78 -7.42 22.02
N LEU A 41 3.59 -6.48 22.94
CA LEU A 41 4.45 -5.32 23.14
C LEU A 41 4.72 -5.20 24.64
N ASP A 42 5.85 -4.61 24.98
CA ASP A 42 6.22 -4.36 26.38
C ASP A 42 5.24 -3.36 27.03
N ASP A 43 5.01 -3.53 28.34
CA ASP A 43 3.99 -2.78 29.08
C ASP A 43 4.26 -1.27 29.10
N ASP A 44 5.52 -0.86 29.19
CA ASP A 44 5.96 0.53 29.19
C ASP A 44 5.71 1.20 27.83
N VAL A 45 5.99 0.49 26.74
CA VAL A 45 5.69 0.93 25.36
C VAL A 45 4.18 1.10 25.17
N ILE A 46 3.38 0.13 25.61
CA ILE A 46 1.91 0.23 25.54
C ILE A 46 1.42 1.44 26.33
N PHE A 47 1.93 1.65 27.54
CA PHE A 47 1.54 2.78 28.40
C PHE A 47 1.88 4.12 27.74
N PHE A 48 3.10 4.26 27.23
CA PHE A 48 3.56 5.46 26.52
C PHE A 48 2.67 5.77 25.30
N LEU A 49 2.43 4.77 24.45
CA LEU A 49 1.63 4.94 23.23
C LEU A 49 0.17 5.27 23.54
N LYS A 50 -0.41 4.72 24.61
CA LYS A 50 -1.77 5.08 25.06
C LYS A 50 -1.83 6.52 25.54
N LYS A 51 -0.86 6.97 26.33
CA LYS A 51 -0.78 8.37 26.78
C LYS A 51 -0.65 9.32 25.59
N GLN A 52 0.23 9.02 24.65
CA GLN A 52 0.41 9.81 23.43
C GLN A 52 -0.86 9.84 22.55
N ALA A 53 -1.60 8.73 22.49
CA ALA A 53 -2.86 8.67 21.74
C ALA A 53 -3.92 9.62 22.35
N ILE A 54 -4.00 9.70 23.67
CA ILE A 54 -4.89 10.62 24.40
C ILE A 54 -4.50 12.07 24.12
N GLU A 55 -3.22 12.41 24.23
CA GLU A 55 -2.70 13.76 23.97
C GLU A 55 -3.00 14.23 22.54
N LYS A 56 -2.94 13.33 21.56
CA LYS A 56 -3.22 13.62 20.15
C LYS A 56 -4.69 13.49 19.77
N HIS A 57 -5.57 13.11 20.70
CA HIS A 57 -6.97 12.79 20.45
C HIS A 57 -7.18 11.74 19.33
N LEU A 58 -6.28 10.76 19.25
CA LEU A 58 -6.32 9.66 18.29
C LEU A 58 -6.64 8.34 18.99
N SER A 59 -7.21 7.37 18.27
CA SER A 59 -7.30 6.01 18.79
C SER A 59 -5.92 5.34 18.79
N TYR A 60 -5.67 4.49 19.78
CA TYR A 60 -4.43 3.72 19.90
C TYR A 60 -4.11 2.96 18.59
N GLN A 61 -5.12 2.33 17.98
CA GLN A 61 -4.96 1.60 16.71
C GLN A 61 -4.53 2.52 15.56
N VAL A 62 -5.04 3.75 15.48
CA VAL A 62 -4.67 4.70 14.43
C VAL A 62 -3.24 5.18 14.62
N LEU A 63 -2.86 5.52 15.86
CA LEU A 63 -1.50 5.94 16.20
C LEU A 63 -0.46 4.87 15.84
N VAL A 64 -0.70 3.62 16.26
CA VAL A 64 0.21 2.50 15.99
C VAL A 64 0.37 2.27 14.49
N ASN A 65 -0.74 2.26 13.73
CA ASN A 65 -0.67 2.10 12.27
C ASN A 65 0.06 3.25 11.60
N ALA A 66 -0.11 4.49 12.07
CA ALA A 66 0.60 5.64 11.53
C ALA A 66 2.11 5.53 11.77
N LEU A 67 2.52 5.15 12.98
CA LEU A 67 3.92 4.93 13.33
C LEU A 67 4.57 3.82 12.48
N LEU A 68 3.87 2.69 12.31
CA LEU A 68 4.38 1.58 11.49
C LEU A 68 4.53 1.98 10.01
N ARG A 69 3.56 2.75 9.47
CA ARG A 69 3.63 3.27 8.10
C ARG A 69 4.76 4.27 7.93
N ASP A 70 4.96 5.16 8.90
CA ASP A 70 6.07 6.11 8.89
C ASP A 70 7.43 5.38 8.92
N TYR A 71 7.53 4.30 9.70
CA TYR A 71 8.72 3.44 9.70
C TYR A 71 8.97 2.77 8.35
N MET A 72 7.93 2.20 7.71
CA MET A 72 8.04 1.56 6.39
C MET A 72 8.39 2.54 5.26
N ASN A 73 7.98 3.79 5.38
CA ASN A 73 8.23 4.82 4.38
C ASN A 73 9.62 5.47 4.51
N LYS A 74 10.29 5.30 5.66
CA LYS A 74 11.67 5.73 5.82
C LYS A 74 12.56 4.74 5.06
N PRO A 75 13.46 5.21 4.18
CA PRO A 75 14.38 4.31 3.48
C PRO A 75 15.22 3.58 4.52
N HIS A 76 15.17 2.26 4.51
CA HIS A 76 15.96 1.43 5.40
C HIS A 76 17.44 1.69 5.13
N ILE A 77 18.18 2.08 6.16
CA ILE A 77 19.62 1.85 6.21
C ILE A 77 19.74 0.35 6.47
N ASP A 78 20.27 -0.39 5.50
CA ASP A 78 20.48 -1.84 5.61
C ASP A 78 21.36 -2.15 6.83
N VAL A 79 20.76 -2.71 7.89
CA VAL A 79 21.48 -3.06 9.14
C VAL A 79 22.18 -4.44 9.04
N ASN A 80 22.26 -5.03 7.84
CA ASN A 80 22.96 -6.29 7.61
C ASN A 80 24.18 -6.11 6.68
N SER A 81 25.12 -5.26 7.10
CA SER A 81 26.48 -5.23 6.58
C SER A 81 27.49 -5.21 7.72
N GLN A 82 27.47 -6.25 8.57
CA GLN A 82 28.61 -6.69 9.38
C GLN A 82 28.57 -8.21 9.51
#